data_AF-A0A0B3S3Q3-F1
#
_entry.id   AF-A0A0B3S3Q3-F1
#
_cell.length_a   1.000
_cell.length_b   1.000
_cell.length_c   1.000
_cell.angle_alpha   90.00
_cell.angle_beta   90.00
_cell.angle_gamma   90.00
#
_symmetry.space_group_name_H-M   'P 1'
#
loop_
_entity.id
_entity.type
_entity.pdbx_description
1 polymer ?
#
loop_
_entity_poly.entity_id
_entity_poly.type
_entity_poly.pdbx_seq_one_letter_code
_entity_poly.pdbx_strand_id
1 'polypeptide(L)'
;MKNRQEIETRIAELRDERSRLTDKLDKARAEERDALIEGKKPGNTSAAIATRIGIVDEALAELQERLGAAAASAERRQRTVRAENALQATAERAKLAKAVDDALTALAAAWPAYQEALRKDLGATSAANGDVSPIERGLVANRQNDVLVRTLVGAGGMGLARALGVETAIRERHAISLAAAEERVAESLRTELLRVRAESPQPNVAREAKQELEKMEKAG
;
A
#
# COMPACT_ATOMS: atom_id res chain seq x y z
N MET A 1 5.29 4.23 -24.42
CA MET A 1 4.50 3.08 -24.91
C MET A 1 4.95 2.55 -26.27
N LYS A 2 5.50 3.38 -27.17
CA LYS A 2 6.02 2.93 -28.49
C LYS A 2 7.04 1.77 -28.43
N ASN A 3 8.00 1.83 -27.50
CA ASN A 3 9.07 0.82 -27.37
C ASN A 3 8.59 -0.62 -27.01
N ARG A 4 7.48 -0.77 -26.26
CA ARG A 4 6.99 -2.12 -25.88
C ARG A 4 6.31 -2.82 -27.04
N GLN A 5 5.41 -2.11 -27.74
CA GLN A 5 4.74 -2.66 -28.92
C GLN A 5 5.74 -2.96 -30.05
N GLU A 6 6.78 -2.15 -30.20
CA GLU A 6 7.89 -2.40 -31.13
C GLU A 6 8.63 -3.71 -30.79
N ILE A 7 8.97 -3.94 -29.51
CA ILE A 7 9.61 -5.19 -29.07
C ILE A 7 8.68 -6.40 -29.27
N GLU A 8 7.39 -6.29 -28.92
CA GLU A 8 6.41 -7.37 -29.09
C GLU A 8 6.21 -7.73 -30.57
N THR A 9 6.16 -6.71 -31.45
CA THR A 9 6.09 -6.90 -32.91
C THR A 9 7.34 -7.59 -33.42
N ARG A 10 8.53 -7.15 -32.99
CA ARG A 10 9.80 -7.76 -33.40
C ARG A 10 9.93 -9.21 -32.94
N ILE A 11 9.45 -9.55 -31.74
CA ILE A 11 9.39 -10.93 -31.26
C ILE A 11 8.48 -11.78 -32.16
N ALA A 12 7.33 -11.26 -32.56
CA ALA A 12 6.43 -11.96 -33.48
C ALA A 12 7.09 -12.23 -34.84
N GLU A 13 7.74 -11.21 -35.42
CA GLU A 13 8.49 -11.35 -36.69
C GLU A 13 9.60 -12.40 -36.59
N LEU A 14 10.37 -12.41 -35.49
CA LEU A 14 11.46 -13.37 -35.30
C LEU A 14 10.93 -14.79 -35.08
N ARG A 15 9.77 -14.97 -34.44
CA ARG A 15 9.10 -16.29 -34.35
C ARG A 15 8.66 -16.80 -35.71
N ASP A 16 8.11 -15.92 -36.55
CA ASP A 16 7.75 -16.26 -37.93
C ASP A 16 8.99 -16.59 -38.76
N GLU A 17 10.08 -15.83 -38.63
CA GLU A 17 11.37 -16.13 -39.28
C GLU A 17 11.91 -17.49 -38.83
N ARG A 18 11.88 -17.77 -37.51
CA ARG A 18 12.30 -19.06 -36.95
C ARG A 18 11.49 -20.22 -37.50
N SER A 19 10.16 -20.09 -37.58
CA SER A 19 9.29 -21.11 -38.17
C SER A 19 9.67 -21.39 -39.61
N ARG A 20 9.82 -20.33 -40.43
CA ARG A 20 10.22 -20.45 -41.83
C ARG A 20 11.62 -21.07 -41.99
N LEU A 21 12.56 -20.76 -41.11
CA LEU A 21 13.90 -21.36 -41.12
C LEU A 21 13.86 -22.84 -40.71
N THR A 22 12.98 -23.22 -39.79
CA THR A 22 12.78 -24.62 -39.39
C THR A 22 12.25 -25.44 -40.56
N ASP A 23 11.24 -24.95 -41.27
CA ASP A 23 10.71 -25.62 -42.47
C ASP A 23 11.78 -25.77 -43.56
N LYS A 24 12.64 -24.75 -43.72
CA LYS A 24 13.77 -24.80 -44.67
C LYS A 24 14.87 -25.76 -44.23
N LEU A 25 15.12 -25.88 -42.93
CA LEU A 25 16.10 -26.81 -42.39
C LEU A 25 15.69 -28.25 -42.66
N ASP A 26 14.42 -28.57 -42.45
CA ASP A 26 13.90 -29.92 -42.68
C ASP A 26 13.99 -30.31 -44.17
N LYS A 27 13.67 -29.37 -45.07
CA LYS A 27 13.88 -29.55 -46.52
C LYS A 27 15.36 -29.74 -46.87
N ALA A 28 16.23 -28.87 -46.37
CA ALA A 28 17.68 -28.96 -46.63
C ALA A 28 18.27 -30.29 -46.13
N ARG A 29 17.81 -30.79 -44.97
CA ARG A 29 18.22 -32.09 -44.44
C ARG A 29 17.72 -33.25 -45.29
N ALA A 30 16.51 -33.17 -45.85
CA ALA A 30 16.01 -34.18 -46.77
C ALA A 30 16.83 -34.21 -48.06
N GLU A 31 17.07 -33.05 -48.68
CA GLU A 31 17.87 -32.93 -49.90
C GLU A 31 19.33 -33.40 -49.71
N GLU A 32 19.96 -33.06 -48.59
CA GLU A 32 21.32 -33.51 -48.27
C GLU A 32 21.37 -35.02 -48.00
N ARG A 33 20.33 -35.60 -47.40
CA ARG A 33 20.20 -37.07 -47.24
C ARG A 33 20.04 -37.77 -48.59
N ASP A 34 19.20 -37.23 -49.46
CA ASP A 34 18.99 -37.81 -50.80
C ASP A 34 20.27 -37.76 -51.64
N ALA A 35 21.01 -36.64 -51.57
CA ALA A 35 22.32 -36.53 -52.20
C ALA A 35 23.32 -37.59 -51.70
N LEU A 36 23.34 -37.87 -50.40
CA LEU A 36 24.16 -38.93 -49.82
C LEU A 36 23.76 -40.33 -50.31
N ILE A 37 22.46 -40.61 -50.43
CA ILE A 37 21.94 -41.89 -50.95
C ILE A 37 22.35 -42.07 -52.42
N GLU A 38 22.35 -41.00 -53.20
CA GLU A 38 22.82 -40.97 -54.60
C GLU A 38 24.35 -41.01 -54.73
N GLY A 39 25.10 -41.07 -53.63
CA GLY A 39 26.58 -41.09 -53.63
C GLY A 39 27.23 -39.72 -53.93
N LYS A 40 26.46 -38.63 -53.88
CA LYS A 40 26.94 -37.26 -54.04
C LYS A 40 27.37 -36.70 -52.68
N LYS A 41 28.30 -35.74 -52.71
CA LYS A 41 28.68 -35.00 -51.50
C LYS A 41 27.51 -34.11 -51.04
N PRO A 42 27.04 -34.21 -49.78
CA PRO A 42 25.99 -33.35 -49.27
C PRO A 42 26.46 -31.89 -49.22
N GLY A 43 25.51 -30.96 -49.40
CA GLY A 43 25.74 -29.53 -49.24
C GLY A 43 26.01 -29.13 -47.78
N ASN A 44 26.26 -27.83 -47.57
CA ASN A 44 26.42 -27.24 -46.23
C ASN A 44 25.22 -26.33 -45.86
N THR A 45 24.09 -26.54 -46.52
CA THR A 45 22.93 -25.66 -46.46
C THR A 45 22.19 -25.84 -45.14
N SER A 46 22.04 -27.09 -44.67
CA SER A 46 21.41 -27.39 -43.39
C SER A 46 22.19 -26.78 -42.21
N ALA A 47 23.52 -26.86 -42.24
CA ALA A 47 24.38 -26.27 -41.21
C ALA A 47 24.27 -24.74 -41.18
N ALA A 48 24.29 -24.08 -42.34
CA ALA A 48 24.12 -22.63 -42.43
C ALA A 48 22.74 -22.17 -41.91
N ILE A 49 21.68 -22.91 -42.22
CA ILE A 49 20.33 -22.63 -41.70
C ILE A 49 20.28 -22.85 -40.18
N ALA A 50 20.90 -23.92 -39.66
CA ALA A 50 20.96 -24.19 -38.23
C ALA A 50 21.68 -23.08 -37.46
N THR A 51 22.81 -22.55 -37.97
CA THR A 51 23.48 -21.40 -37.39
C THR A 51 22.56 -20.17 -37.35
N ARG A 52 21.82 -19.91 -38.42
CA ARG A 52 20.89 -18.79 -38.48
C ARG A 52 19.72 -18.93 -37.50
N ILE A 53 19.21 -20.14 -37.29
CA ILE A 53 18.22 -20.43 -36.24
C ILE A 53 18.82 -20.11 -34.86
N GLY A 54 20.07 -20.48 -34.59
CA GLY A 54 20.76 -20.14 -33.34
C GLY A 54 20.79 -18.63 -33.07
N ILE A 55 21.15 -17.83 -34.08
CA ILE A 55 21.16 -16.35 -33.98
C ILE A 55 19.75 -15.80 -33.71
N VAL A 56 18.73 -16.34 -34.36
CA VAL A 56 17.33 -15.93 -34.13
C VAL A 56 16.87 -16.30 -32.72
N ASP A 57 17.27 -17.47 -32.21
CA ASP A 57 16.94 -17.93 -30.85
C ASP A 57 17.61 -17.06 -29.78
N GLU A 58 18.88 -16.67 -29.98
CA GLU A 58 19.58 -15.72 -29.12
C GLU A 58 18.89 -14.35 -29.11
N ALA A 59 18.55 -13.82 -30.29
CA ALA A 59 17.85 -12.53 -30.40
C ALA A 59 16.45 -12.57 -29.76
N LEU A 60 15.73 -13.69 -29.88
CA LEU A 60 14.45 -13.90 -29.21
C LEU A 60 14.60 -13.91 -27.68
N ALA A 61 15.63 -14.59 -27.16
CA ALA A 61 15.90 -14.63 -25.73
C ALA A 61 16.22 -13.23 -25.18
N GLU A 62 17.09 -12.48 -25.86
CA GLU A 62 17.47 -11.13 -25.46
C GLU A 62 16.26 -10.17 -25.43
N LEU A 63 15.41 -10.20 -26.45
CA LEU A 63 14.23 -9.34 -26.51
C LEU A 63 13.20 -9.71 -25.43
N GLN A 64 13.04 -11.00 -25.13
CA GLN A 64 12.16 -11.46 -24.05
C GLN A 64 12.68 -11.02 -22.68
N GLU A 65 13.99 -11.11 -22.45
CA GLU A 65 14.63 -10.62 -21.22
C GLU A 65 14.43 -9.10 -21.06
N ARG A 66 14.68 -8.32 -22.12
CA ARG A 66 14.45 -6.87 -22.13
C ARG A 66 13.00 -6.51 -21.82
N LEU A 67 12.04 -7.26 -22.36
CA LEU A 67 10.61 -7.04 -22.10
C LEU A 67 10.26 -7.38 -20.64
N GLY A 68 10.79 -8.48 -20.11
CA GLY A 68 10.64 -8.85 -18.70
C GLY A 68 11.22 -7.80 -17.74
N ALA A 69 12.43 -7.32 -18.02
CA ALA A 69 13.09 -6.26 -17.24
C ALA A 69 12.31 -4.95 -17.27
N ALA A 70 11.76 -4.57 -18.43
CA ALA A 70 10.93 -3.38 -18.57
C ALA A 70 9.62 -3.48 -17.77
N ALA A 71 8.97 -4.66 -17.78
CA ALA A 71 7.76 -4.92 -17.01
C ALA A 71 8.03 -4.83 -15.50
N ALA A 72 9.08 -5.49 -15.00
CA ALA A 72 9.48 -5.43 -13.60
C ALA A 72 9.83 -4.00 -13.15
N SER A 73 10.49 -3.22 -14.01
CA SER A 73 10.79 -1.80 -13.75
C SER A 73 9.52 -0.96 -13.65
N ALA A 74 8.57 -1.16 -14.57
CA ALA A 74 7.29 -0.45 -14.55
C ALA A 74 6.46 -0.78 -13.31
N GLU A 75 6.43 -2.05 -12.90
CA GLU A 75 5.73 -2.48 -11.69
C GLU A 75 6.33 -1.86 -10.43
N ARG A 76 7.67 -1.90 -10.28
CA ARG A 76 8.36 -1.23 -9.17
C ARG A 76 8.00 0.26 -9.11
N ARG A 77 8.07 0.97 -10.25
CA ARG A 77 7.70 2.38 -10.30
C ARG A 77 6.25 2.63 -9.88
N GLN A 78 5.31 1.78 -10.31
CA GLN A 78 3.92 1.90 -9.87
C GLN A 78 3.77 1.69 -8.36
N ARG A 79 4.46 0.69 -7.79
CA ARG A 79 4.46 0.46 -6.33
C ARG A 79 5.04 1.67 -5.58
N THR A 80 6.15 2.24 -6.05
CA THR A 80 6.74 3.46 -5.48
C THR A 80 5.74 4.62 -5.47
N VAL A 81 5.15 4.94 -6.62
CA VAL A 81 4.18 6.04 -6.73
C VAL A 81 2.97 5.83 -5.83
N ARG A 82 2.44 4.60 -5.75
CA ARG A 82 1.30 4.30 -4.86
C ARG A 82 1.67 4.51 -3.39
N ALA A 83 2.84 4.05 -2.96
CA ALA A 83 3.29 4.21 -1.58
C ALA A 83 3.62 5.68 -1.24
N GLU A 84 4.20 6.44 -2.16
CA GLU A 84 4.42 7.89 -2.00
C GLU A 84 3.09 8.65 -1.86
N ASN A 85 2.12 8.38 -2.73
CA ASN A 85 0.79 8.98 -2.63
C ASN A 85 0.09 8.61 -1.32
N ALA A 86 0.22 7.34 -0.87
CA ALA A 86 -0.35 6.89 0.39
C ALA A 86 0.30 7.59 1.59
N LEU A 87 1.63 7.83 1.56
CA LEU A 87 2.32 8.59 2.59
C LEU A 87 1.86 10.04 2.64
N GLN A 88 1.70 10.68 1.48
CA GLN A 88 1.19 12.05 1.42
C GLN A 88 -0.23 12.16 2.01
N ALA A 89 -1.13 11.23 1.63
CA ALA A 89 -2.48 11.18 2.18
C ALA A 89 -2.48 10.91 3.69
N THR A 90 -1.58 10.06 4.17
CA THR A 90 -1.41 9.76 5.60
C THR A 90 -0.89 10.96 6.37
N ALA A 91 0.02 11.76 5.79
CA ALA A 91 0.50 12.99 6.40
C ALA A 91 -0.63 14.03 6.58
N GLU A 92 -1.53 14.16 5.61
CA GLU A 92 -2.70 15.04 5.75
C GLU A 92 -3.69 14.51 6.81
N ARG A 93 -3.94 13.20 6.84
CA ARG A 93 -4.76 12.58 7.90
C ARG A 93 -4.13 12.72 9.28
N ALA A 94 -2.82 12.63 9.41
CA ALA A 94 -2.11 12.81 10.68
C ALA A 94 -2.29 14.22 11.26
N LYS A 95 -2.33 15.26 10.41
CA LYS A 95 -2.64 16.63 10.85
C LYS A 95 -4.06 16.73 11.41
N LEU A 96 -5.03 16.13 10.72
CA LEU A 96 -6.43 16.11 11.17
C LEU A 96 -6.57 15.30 12.46
N ALA A 97 -5.92 14.14 12.54
CA ALA A 97 -5.88 13.29 13.72
C ALA A 97 -5.34 14.05 14.93
N LYS A 98 -4.22 14.78 14.76
CA LYS A 98 -3.67 15.64 15.81
C LYS A 98 -4.64 16.73 16.24
N ALA A 99 -5.29 17.41 15.29
CA ALA A 99 -6.29 18.43 15.62
C ALA A 99 -7.48 17.86 16.40
N VAL A 100 -7.90 16.63 16.10
CA VAL A 100 -8.93 15.90 16.85
C VAL A 100 -8.43 15.54 18.25
N ASP A 101 -7.21 15.01 18.38
CA ASP A 101 -6.60 14.68 19.67
C ASP A 101 -6.47 15.93 20.57
N ASP A 102 -6.03 17.06 19.99
CA ASP A 102 -5.93 18.36 20.67
C ASP A 102 -7.32 18.87 21.11
N ALA A 103 -8.33 18.76 20.26
CA ALA A 103 -9.71 19.16 20.57
C ALA A 103 -10.34 18.30 21.67
N LEU A 104 -10.11 16.98 21.65
CA LEU A 104 -10.57 16.07 22.70
C LEU A 104 -9.88 16.36 24.03
N THR A 105 -8.59 16.68 24.00
CA THR A 105 -7.83 17.08 25.18
C THR A 105 -8.35 18.40 25.76
N ALA A 106 -8.57 19.40 24.91
CA ALA A 106 -9.13 20.69 25.30
C ALA A 106 -10.55 20.55 25.88
N LEU A 107 -11.40 19.73 25.27
CA LEU A 107 -12.73 19.42 25.78
C LEU A 107 -12.65 18.76 27.17
N ALA A 108 -11.79 17.75 27.33
CA ALA A 108 -11.59 17.09 28.61
C ALA A 108 -11.09 18.06 29.71
N ALA A 109 -10.26 19.03 29.36
CA ALA A 109 -9.77 20.05 30.29
C ALA A 109 -10.84 21.08 30.67
N ALA A 110 -11.70 21.49 29.72
CA ALA A 110 -12.80 22.42 29.97
C ALA A 110 -13.99 21.77 30.70
N TRP A 111 -14.10 20.44 30.61
CA TRP A 111 -15.22 19.66 31.12
C TRP A 111 -15.56 19.90 32.60
N PRO A 112 -14.60 19.91 33.56
CA PRO A 112 -14.90 20.12 34.97
C PRO A 112 -15.45 21.51 35.26
N ALA A 113 -14.94 22.55 34.58
CA ALA A 113 -15.41 23.92 34.75
C ALA A 113 -16.86 24.09 34.25
N TYR A 114 -17.20 23.44 33.12
CA TYR A 114 -18.57 23.39 32.61
C TYR A 114 -19.51 22.66 33.59
N GLN A 115 -19.10 21.50 34.12
CA GLN A 115 -19.89 20.77 35.12
C GLN A 115 -20.17 21.61 36.37
N GLU A 116 -19.17 22.34 36.85
CA GLU A 116 -19.29 23.18 38.03
C GLU A 116 -20.20 24.39 37.79
N ALA A 117 -20.12 25.01 36.61
CA ALA A 117 -21.05 26.06 36.21
C ALA A 117 -22.49 25.55 36.13
N LEU A 118 -22.71 24.40 35.49
CA LEU A 118 -24.02 23.76 35.39
C LEU A 118 -24.59 23.42 36.78
N ARG A 119 -23.76 22.88 37.68
CA ARG A 119 -24.16 22.56 39.06
C ARG A 119 -24.55 23.82 39.84
N LYS A 120 -23.81 24.92 39.67
CA LYS A 120 -24.11 26.21 40.31
C LYS A 120 -25.40 26.81 39.79
N ASP A 121 -25.64 26.80 38.48
CA ASP A 121 -26.86 27.34 37.88
C ASP A 121 -28.09 26.50 38.28
N LEU A 122 -27.97 25.17 38.30
CA LEU A 122 -29.03 24.26 38.77
C LEU A 122 -29.27 24.39 40.29
N GLY A 123 -28.22 24.58 41.08
CA GLY A 123 -28.34 24.83 42.52
C GLY A 123 -28.91 26.22 42.85
N ALA A 124 -28.61 27.24 42.05
CA ALA A 124 -29.13 28.59 42.21
C ALA A 124 -30.60 28.70 41.79
N THR A 125 -31.01 27.96 40.76
CA THR A 125 -32.42 27.88 40.35
C THR A 125 -33.30 27.10 41.34
N SER A 126 -32.76 26.13 42.10
CA SER A 126 -33.52 25.46 43.16
C SER A 126 -33.72 26.32 44.42
N ALA A 127 -32.78 27.24 44.69
CA ALA A 127 -32.89 28.20 45.80
C ALA A 127 -34.01 29.25 45.62
N ALA A 128 -34.62 29.35 44.43
CA ALA A 128 -35.71 30.27 44.10
C ALA A 128 -37.13 29.62 44.19
N ASN A 129 -37.35 28.71 45.16
CA ASN A 129 -38.58 27.93 45.39
C ASN A 129 -38.95 26.86 44.33
N GLY A 130 -37.99 26.34 43.56
CA GLY A 130 -38.23 25.34 42.51
C GLY A 130 -37.85 23.92 42.91
N ASP A 131 -38.84 23.04 43.12
CA ASP A 131 -38.64 21.59 43.27
C ASP A 131 -37.96 21.01 42.01
N VAL A 132 -36.73 20.52 42.16
CA VAL A 132 -35.88 19.96 41.09
C VAL A 132 -36.18 18.49 40.82
N SER A 133 -37.04 17.86 41.62
CA SER A 133 -37.44 16.45 41.48
C SER A 133 -38.00 16.07 40.09
N PRO A 134 -38.67 16.95 39.32
CA PRO A 134 -39.09 16.66 37.94
C PRO A 134 -37.92 16.67 36.94
N ILE A 135 -36.90 17.51 37.19
CA ILE A 135 -35.68 17.57 36.36
C ILE A 135 -34.79 16.38 36.72
N GLU A 136 -34.63 16.04 38.00
CA GLU A 136 -33.95 14.82 38.47
C GLU A 136 -34.65 13.55 37.96
N ARG A 137 -36.00 13.49 37.98
CA ARG A 137 -36.75 12.38 37.38
C ARG A 137 -36.67 12.36 35.86
N GLY A 138 -36.67 13.52 35.20
CA GLY A 138 -36.53 13.64 33.74
C GLY A 138 -35.14 13.23 33.24
N LEU A 139 -34.10 13.60 34.01
CA LEU A 139 -32.75 13.10 33.87
C LEU A 139 -32.76 11.56 34.01
N VAL A 140 -33.31 11.03 35.11
CA VAL A 140 -33.34 9.58 35.36
C VAL A 140 -34.20 8.80 34.34
N ALA A 141 -35.18 9.42 33.67
CA ALA A 141 -36.19 8.76 32.84
C ALA A 141 -36.05 8.90 31.30
N ASN A 142 -34.93 9.43 30.79
CA ASN A 142 -34.32 8.99 29.53
C ASN A 142 -35.20 9.07 28.24
N ARG A 143 -35.39 10.26 27.64
CA ARG A 143 -35.85 10.39 26.24
C ARG A 143 -35.04 11.40 25.43
N GLN A 144 -33.93 10.88 24.88
CA GLN A 144 -33.18 11.30 23.69
C GLN A 144 -32.21 12.51 23.76
N ASN A 145 -32.50 13.63 24.43
CA ASN A 145 -31.48 14.69 24.59
C ASN A 145 -30.55 14.48 25.80
N ASP A 146 -31.04 13.72 26.77
CA ASP A 146 -30.36 13.50 28.04
C ASP A 146 -29.22 12.48 27.96
N VAL A 147 -29.24 11.60 26.95
CA VAL A 147 -28.14 10.67 26.68
C VAL A 147 -26.90 11.47 26.28
N LEU A 148 -27.03 12.49 25.44
CA LEU A 148 -25.91 13.29 24.94
C LEU A 148 -25.30 14.18 26.04
N VAL A 149 -26.15 14.75 26.90
CA VAL A 149 -25.71 15.56 28.04
C VAL A 149 -25.15 14.70 29.17
N ARG A 150 -25.75 13.54 29.50
CA ARG A 150 -25.19 12.57 30.47
C ARG A 150 -23.92 11.93 29.98
N THR A 151 -23.80 11.68 28.69
CA THR A 151 -22.60 11.11 28.12
C THR A 151 -21.49 12.12 27.94
N LEU A 152 -21.78 13.43 27.95
CA LEU A 152 -20.79 14.48 28.15
C LEU A 152 -20.46 14.65 29.65
N VAL A 153 -21.45 14.58 30.55
CA VAL A 153 -21.30 14.71 32.02
C VAL A 153 -20.62 13.53 32.71
N GLY A 154 -20.76 12.30 32.23
CA GLY A 154 -20.00 11.15 32.72
C GLY A 154 -18.56 11.07 32.16
N ALA A 155 -18.16 12.02 31.30
CA ALA A 155 -17.10 11.85 30.31
C ALA A 155 -15.84 12.69 30.48
N GLY A 156 -15.58 13.16 31.69
CA GLY A 156 -14.21 13.54 32.06
C GLY A 156 -13.28 12.33 31.97
N GLY A 157 -12.57 12.19 30.85
CA GLY A 157 -11.49 11.23 30.65
C GLY A 157 -11.88 9.84 30.10
N MET A 158 -12.94 9.19 30.60
CA MET A 158 -13.35 7.83 30.16
C MET A 158 -14.78 7.72 29.61
N GLY A 159 -15.73 8.51 30.12
CA GLY A 159 -17.11 8.43 29.63
C GLY A 159 -17.31 8.94 28.21
N LEU A 160 -16.41 9.76 27.64
CA LEU A 160 -16.58 10.36 26.30
C LEU A 160 -16.39 9.29 25.22
N ALA A 161 -15.47 8.35 25.47
CA ALA A 161 -15.26 7.20 24.61
C ALA A 161 -16.44 6.21 24.66
N ARG A 162 -17.11 6.13 25.82
CA ARG A 162 -18.28 5.28 26.07
C ARG A 162 -19.56 5.87 25.45
N ALA A 163 -19.72 7.19 25.56
CA ALA A 163 -20.74 8.04 24.97
C ALA A 163 -20.94 7.84 23.47
N LEU A 164 -19.81 7.78 22.78
CA LEU A 164 -19.70 7.69 21.33
C LEU A 164 -19.79 6.23 20.85
N GLY A 165 -20.12 5.28 21.73
CA GLY A 165 -20.28 3.86 21.40
C GLY A 165 -18.96 3.12 21.13
N VAL A 166 -17.83 3.61 21.66
CA VAL A 166 -16.49 3.10 21.31
C VAL A 166 -15.91 2.15 22.37
N GLU A 167 -16.76 1.46 23.12
CA GLU A 167 -16.36 0.64 24.26
C GLU A 167 -15.93 -0.77 23.84
N THR A 168 -14.64 -1.07 23.98
CA THR A 168 -14.17 -2.45 24.22
C THR A 168 -13.14 -2.43 25.36
N ALA A 169 -13.22 -3.42 26.25
CA ALA A 169 -12.47 -3.52 27.52
C ALA A 169 -10.94 -3.68 27.38
N ILE A 170 -10.42 -3.61 26.15
CA ILE A 170 -9.00 -3.82 25.81
C ILE A 170 -8.28 -2.46 25.63
N ARG A 171 -9.00 -1.33 25.67
CA ARG A 171 -8.47 -0.03 25.24
C ARG A 171 -7.38 0.58 26.10
N GLU A 172 -7.40 0.56 27.44
CA GLU A 172 -6.32 1.24 28.20
C GLU A 172 -4.90 0.70 27.91
N ARG A 173 -4.77 -0.57 27.50
CA ARG A 173 -3.50 -1.17 27.08
C ARG A 173 -3.17 -0.98 25.59
N HIS A 174 -4.12 -0.49 24.78
CA HIS A 174 -4.03 -0.38 23.32
C HIS A 174 -4.56 0.95 22.73
N ALA A 175 -4.93 1.93 23.55
CA ALA A 175 -5.45 3.23 23.17
C ALA A 175 -4.30 4.14 22.78
N ILE A 176 -3.81 3.92 21.58
CA ILE A 176 -2.96 4.90 20.90
C ILE A 176 -3.84 6.06 20.44
N SER A 177 -3.31 7.29 20.52
CA SER A 177 -3.97 8.46 19.94
C SER A 177 -4.16 8.28 18.43
N LEU A 178 -5.08 9.02 17.81
CA LEU A 178 -5.27 8.94 16.37
C LEU A 178 -3.98 9.35 15.64
N ALA A 179 -3.25 10.34 16.17
CA ALA A 179 -1.95 10.72 15.65
C ALA A 179 -0.92 9.56 15.74
N ALA A 180 -0.89 8.82 16.86
CA ALA A 180 0.01 7.67 17.01
C ALA A 180 -0.38 6.48 16.11
N ALA A 181 -1.68 6.31 15.81
CA ALA A 181 -2.14 5.32 14.84
C ALA A 181 -1.72 5.67 13.42
N GLU A 182 -1.87 6.94 13.01
CA GLU A 182 -1.41 7.41 11.69
C GLU A 182 0.12 7.39 11.57
N GLU A 183 0.88 7.61 12.65
CA GLU A 183 2.34 7.44 12.62
C GLU A 183 2.75 5.99 12.39
N ARG A 184 2.08 5.00 13.01
CA ARG A 184 2.33 3.58 12.74
C ARG A 184 2.02 3.19 11.29
N VAL A 185 0.96 3.77 10.71
CA VAL A 185 0.63 3.59 9.30
C VAL A 185 1.72 4.21 8.42
N ALA A 186 2.19 5.41 8.76
CA ALA A 186 3.29 6.07 8.06
C ALA A 186 4.60 5.26 8.15
N GLU A 187 4.93 4.70 9.31
CA GLU A 187 6.07 3.79 9.49
C GLU A 187 5.94 2.55 8.60
N SER A 188 4.78 1.89 8.59
CA SER A 188 4.54 0.74 7.71
C SER A 188 4.72 1.09 6.23
N LEU A 189 4.21 2.24 5.80
CA LEU A 189 4.37 2.73 4.42
C LEU A 189 5.82 3.11 4.08
N ARG A 190 6.57 3.67 5.03
CA ARG A 190 8.02 3.93 4.89
C ARG A 190 8.79 2.63 4.74
N THR A 191 8.46 1.60 5.52
CA THR A 191 9.07 0.26 5.41
C THR A 191 8.77 -0.37 4.05
N GLU A 192 7.54 -0.26 3.55
CA GLU A 192 7.19 -0.72 2.20
C GLU A 192 7.96 0.03 1.10
N LEU A 193 8.16 1.35 1.22
CA LEU A 193 9.02 2.10 0.31
C LEU A 193 10.47 1.61 0.34
N LEU A 194 11.01 1.33 1.52
CA LEU A 194 12.36 0.80 1.67
C LEU A 194 12.49 -0.60 1.06
N ARG A 195 11.46 -1.47 1.20
CA ARG A 195 11.42 -2.78 0.52
C ARG A 195 11.46 -2.63 -1.00
N VAL A 196 10.67 -1.73 -1.56
CA VAL A 196 10.70 -1.44 -3.01
C VAL A 196 12.07 -0.88 -3.45
N ARG A 197 12.72 -0.05 -2.62
CA ARG A 197 14.08 0.46 -2.89
C ARG A 197 15.16 -0.62 -2.78
N ALA A 198 15.01 -1.58 -1.89
CA ALA A 198 15.92 -2.72 -1.73
C ALA A 198 15.93 -3.66 -2.95
N GLU A 199 14.85 -3.66 -3.75
CA GLU A 199 14.73 -4.38 -5.02
C GLU A 199 15.26 -3.58 -6.22
N SER A 200 15.88 -2.42 -5.98
CA SER A 200 16.43 -1.57 -7.04
C SER A 200 17.56 -2.28 -7.80
N PRO A 201 17.64 -2.13 -9.14
CA PRO A 201 18.79 -2.61 -9.91
C PRO A 201 20.07 -1.80 -9.63
N GLN A 202 19.98 -0.65 -8.96
CA GLN A 202 21.14 0.15 -8.57
C GLN A 202 21.72 -0.38 -7.25
N PRO A 203 22.96 -0.92 -7.24
CA PRO A 203 23.52 -1.60 -6.08
C PRO A 203 23.63 -0.72 -4.83
N ASN A 204 23.98 0.55 -5.02
CA ASN A 204 24.13 1.50 -3.90
C ASN A 204 22.78 1.77 -3.22
N VAL A 205 21.74 2.06 -4.01
CA VAL A 205 20.38 2.31 -3.52
C VAL A 205 19.81 1.08 -2.82
N ALA A 206 19.99 -0.10 -3.42
CA ALA A 206 19.53 -1.35 -2.83
C ALA A 206 20.24 -1.66 -1.50
N ARG A 207 21.56 -1.44 -1.43
CA ARG A 207 22.36 -1.68 -0.22
C ARG A 207 21.99 -0.71 0.91
N GLU A 208 21.84 0.58 0.60
CA GLU A 208 21.42 1.60 1.56
C GLU A 208 20.03 1.28 2.13
N ALA A 209 19.06 0.96 1.27
CA ALA A 209 17.72 0.59 1.70
C ALA A 209 17.68 -0.68 2.56
N LYS A 210 18.50 -1.70 2.24
CA LYS A 210 18.64 -2.91 3.07
C LYS A 210 19.23 -2.60 4.45
N GLN A 211 20.25 -1.76 4.50
CA GLN A 211 20.83 -1.33 5.77
C GLN A 211 19.84 -0.53 6.63
N GLU A 212 19.02 0.31 6.03
CA GLU A 212 17.95 1.03 6.75
C GLU A 212 16.85 0.08 7.25
N LEU A 213 16.42 -0.90 6.43
CA LEU A 213 15.48 -1.94 6.87
C LEU A 213 16.01 -2.72 8.07
N GLU A 214 17.26 -3.19 8.00
CA GLU A 214 17.90 -3.92 9.10
C GLU A 214 18.00 -3.09 10.39
N LYS A 215 18.22 -1.77 10.28
CA LYS A 215 18.23 -0.87 11.44
C LYS A 215 16.84 -0.72 12.04
N MET A 216 15.79 -0.62 11.21
CA MET A 216 14.41 -0.53 11.69
C MET A 216 13.94 -1.83 12.34
N GLU A 217 14.30 -3.00 11.79
CA GLU A 217 13.98 -4.31 12.36
C GLU A 217 14.68 -4.58 13.70
N LYS A 218 15.87 -4.00 13.92
CA LYS A 218 16.60 -4.10 15.19
C LYS A 218 16.16 -3.08 16.25
N ALA A 219 15.40 -2.06 15.86
CA ALA A 219 14.96 -0.96 16.74
C ALA A 219 13.52 -1.13 17.25
N GLY A 220 12.72 -2.03 16.64
CA GLY A 220 11.38 -2.41 17.10
C GLY A 220 11.39 -3.58 18.07
#